data_AF-A0A542AHS7-F1
#
_entry.id   AF-A0A542AHS7-F1
#
_cell.length_a   1.000
_cell.length_b   1.000
_cell.length_c   1.000
_cell.angle_alpha   90.00
_cell.angle_beta   90.00
_cell.angle_gamma   90.00
#
_symmetry.space_group_name_H-M   'P 1'
#
loop_
_entity.id
_entity.type
_entity.pdbx_description
1 polymer ?
#
loop_
_entity_poly.entity_id
_entity_poly.type
_entity_poly.pdbx_seq_one_letter_code
_entity_poly.pdbx_strand_id
1 'polypeptide(L)' 'MADIGPAMKSKFDSLSKDLKEEIMKRDVKINSIQDLIKCLDSIVAEG' A
#
# COMPACT_ATOMS: atom_id res chain seq x y z
N MET A 1 3.47 5.17 10.46
CA MET A 1 3.54 3.70 10.37
C MET A 1 2.31 3.26 9.59
N ALA A 2 2.50 2.78 8.35
CA ALA A 2 1.37 2.35 7.52
C ALA A 2 0.61 1.19 8.18
N ASP A 3 -0.71 1.35 8.34
CA ASP A 3 -1.57 0.40 9.04
C ASP A 3 -2.28 -0.46 8.00
N ILE A 4 -1.79 -1.68 7.81
CA ILE A 4 -2.29 -2.60 6.78
C ILE A 4 -3.09 -3.69 7.47
N GLY A 5 -4.38 -3.74 7.16
CA GLY A 5 -5.27 -4.75 7.70
C GLY A 5 -4.81 -6.17 7.33
N PRO A 6 -5.08 -7.19 8.17
CA PRO A 6 -4.60 -8.56 7.98
C PRO A 6 -5.01 -9.16 6.63
N ALA A 7 -6.17 -8.77 6.09
CA ALA A 7 -6.66 -9.19 4.78
C ALA A 7 -5.83 -8.60 3.62
N MET A 8 -5.30 -7.39 3.79
CA MET A 8 -4.47 -6.72 2.79
C MET A 8 -2.98 -6.99 2.99
N LYS A 9 -2.58 -7.46 4.17
CA LYS A 9 -1.19 -7.80 4.48
C LYS A 9 -0.59 -8.83 3.52
N SER A 10 -1.39 -9.82 3.09
CA SER A 10 -0.96 -10.80 2.07
C SER A 10 -0.73 -10.16 0.70
N LYS A 11 -1.65 -9.29 0.25
CA LYS A 11 -1.47 -8.51 -0.99
C LYS A 11 -0.29 -7.55 -0.89
N PHE A 12 -0.16 -6.85 0.22
CA PHE A 12 0.93 -5.93 0.49
C PHE A 12 2.27 -6.67 0.50
N ASP A 13 2.34 -7.85 1.11
CA ASP A 13 3.56 -8.64 1.15
C ASP A 13 3.99 -9.15 -0.25
N SER A 14 3.01 -9.40 -1.13
CA SER A 14 3.23 -9.74 -2.52
C SER A 14 3.71 -8.56 -3.39
N LEU A 15 3.75 -7.32 -2.88
CA LEU A 15 4.28 -6.17 -3.61
C LEU A 15 5.82 -6.11 -3.53
N SER A 16 6.43 -5.45 -4.52
CA SER A 16 7.86 -5.13 -4.51
C SER A 16 8.25 -4.22 -3.34
N LYS A 17 9.52 -4.29 -2.92
CA LYS A 17 10.09 -3.47 -1.84
C LYS A 17 9.84 -1.98 -2.05
N ASP A 18 10.04 -1.45 -3.26
CA ASP A 18 9.79 -0.03 -3.57
C ASP A 18 8.36 0.40 -3.24
N LEU A 19 7.35 -0.38 -3.65
CA LEU A 19 5.95 -0.07 -3.34
C LEU A 19 5.69 -0.12 -1.83
N LYS A 20 6.28 -1.10 -1.14
CA LYS A 20 6.16 -1.19 0.33
C LYS A 20 6.77 0.03 1.01
N GLU A 21 7.96 0.46 0.58
CA GLU A 21 8.64 1.63 1.11
C GLU A 21 7.84 2.92 0.87
N GLU A 22 7.34 3.12 -0.35
CA GLU A 22 6.51 4.28 -0.67
C GLU A 22 5.20 4.30 0.14
N ILE A 23 4.55 3.15 0.30
CA ILE A 23 3.36 3.02 1.16
C ILE A 23 3.69 3.32 2.62
N MET A 24 4.83 2.84 3.13
CA MET A 24 5.28 3.10 4.49
C MET A 24 5.65 4.56 4.73
N LYS A 25 6.22 5.26 3.73
CA LYS A 25 6.53 6.70 3.79
C LYS A 25 5.27 7.57 3.79
N ARG A 26 4.21 7.14 3.09
CA ARG A 26 2.96 7.92 2.96
C ARG A 26 1.99 7.76 4.14
N ASP A 27 2.32 6.99 5.16
CA ASP A 27 1.50 6.78 6.38
C ASP A 27 0.03 6.41 6.10
N VAL A 28 -0.19 5.60 5.07
CA VAL A 28 -1.55 5.25 4.61
C VAL A 28 -2.15 4.11 5.42
N LYS A 29 -3.48 4.14 5.60
CA LYS A 29 -4.24 3.07 6.27
C LYS A 29 -5.00 2.24 5.25
N ILE A 30 -4.59 1.01 5.05
CA ILE A 30 -5.19 0.11 4.07
C ILE A 30 -6.06 -0.91 4.79
N ASN A 31 -7.35 -0.59 4.92
CA ASN A 31 -8.37 -1.48 5.49
C ASN A 31 -9.21 -2.20 4.44
N SER A 32 -9.08 -1.85 3.16
CA SER A 32 -9.85 -2.44 2.07
C SER A 32 -9.07 -2.46 0.76
N ILE A 33 -9.53 -3.28 -0.18
CA ILE A 33 -8.93 -3.40 -1.52
C ILE A 33 -8.94 -2.05 -2.24
N GLN A 34 -9.97 -1.22 -2.05
CA GLN A 34 -10.05 0.09 -2.69
C GLN A 34 -8.96 1.05 -2.22
N ASP A 35 -8.66 1.08 -0.92
CA ASP A 35 -7.51 1.84 -0.39
C ASP A 35 -6.20 1.36 -0.98
N LEU A 36 -6.03 0.03 -1.08
CA LEU A 36 -4.84 -0.55 -1.68
C LEU A 36 -4.69 -0.12 -3.15
N ILE A 37 -5.78 -0.19 -3.92
CA ILE A 37 -5.79 0.23 -5.32
C ILE A 37 -5.46 1.72 -5.43
N LYS A 38 -6.11 2.59 -4.65
CA LYS A 38 -5.84 4.03 -4.68
C LYS A 38 -4.41 4.38 -4.28
N CYS A 39 -3.87 3.73 -3.26
CA CYS A 39 -2.47 3.91 -2.87
C CYS A 39 -1.53 3.48 -3.98
N LEU A 40 -1.73 2.28 -4.53
CA LEU A 40 -0.91 1.78 -5.63
C LEU A 40 -0.99 2.69 -6.85
N ASP A 41 -2.20 3.13 -7.22
CA ASP A 41 -2.45 4.03 -8.34
C ASP A 41 -1.75 5.38 -8.14
N SER A 42 -1.86 5.99 -6.96
CA SER A 42 -1.14 7.23 -6.64
C SER A 42 0.38 7.06 -6.58
N ILE A 43 0.89 5.85 -6.30
CA ILE A 43 2.35 5.61 -6.31
C ILE A 43 2.82 5.48 -7.75
N VAL A 44 2.10 4.72 -8.57
CA VAL A 44 2.40 4.53 -10.00
C VAL A 44 2.19 5.82 -10.81
N ALA A 45 1.24 6.68 -10.42
CA ALA A 45 0.99 7.94 -11.12
C ALA A 45 1.99 9.06 -10.77
N GLU A 46 2.63 9.00 -9.60
CA GLU A 46 3.69 9.96 -9.22
C GLU A 46 5.11 9.51 -9.65
N GLY A 47 5.31 8.24 -9.98
CA GLY A 47 6.60 7.66 -10.42
C GLY A 47 6.70 7.50 -11.93
#